data_AF-A0A529MG47-F1
#
_entry.id   AF-A0A529MG47-F1
#
_cell.length_a   1.000
_cell.length_b   1.000
_cell.length_c   1.000
_cell.angle_alpha   90.00
_cell.angle_beta   90.00
_cell.angle_gamma   90.00
#
_symmetry.space_group_name_H-M   'P 1'
#
loop_
_entity.id
_entity.type
_entity.pdbx_description
1 polymer ?
#
loop_
_entity_poly.entity_id
_entity_poly.type
_entity_poly.pdbx_seq_one_letter_code
_entity_poly.pdbx_strand_id
1 'polypeptide(L)'
;VNLWLWKRGSSGIFNCGTGRAQPFRAVAETVIDTLGRGRLEFIDFPDHLKGSYQSFTQADMSRLRAAGYNGQFRTVETGVRDYVEWLKAQRSS
;
A
#
# COMPACT_ATOMS: atom_id res chain seq x y z
N VAL A 1 -13.67 1.69 0.43
CA VAL A 1 -14.08 1.21 1.78
C VAL A 1 -14.89 2.24 2.55
N ASN A 2 -14.36 3.44 2.83
CA ASN A 2 -15.05 4.44 3.66
C ASN A 2 -16.47 4.81 3.17
N LEU A 3 -16.60 5.26 1.91
CA LEU A 3 -17.92 5.57 1.32
C LEU A 3 -18.87 4.36 1.27
N TRP A 4 -18.32 3.15 1.17
CA TRP A 4 -19.12 1.92 1.19
C TRP A 4 -19.67 1.65 2.59
N LEU A 5 -18.85 1.80 3.64
CA LEU A 5 -19.29 1.68 5.03
C LEU A 5 -20.34 2.74 5.39
N TRP A 6 -20.15 3.97 4.93
CA TRP A 6 -21.13 5.05 5.10
C TRP A 6 -22.49 4.69 4.50
N LYS A 7 -22.52 4.23 3.24
CA LYS A 7 -23.77 3.80 2.57
C LYS A 7 -24.42 2.57 3.23
N ARG A 8 -23.62 1.68 3.85
CA ARG A 8 -24.09 0.48 4.56
C ARG A 8 -24.70 0.83 5.93
N GLY A 9 -24.42 2.01 6.49
CA GLY A 9 -24.84 2.40 7.83
C GLY A 9 -24.16 1.59 8.95
N SER A 10 -22.99 1.01 8.67
CA SER A 10 -22.25 0.17 9.63
C SER A 10 -21.23 1.01 10.42
N SER A 11 -21.22 0.85 11.74
CA SER A 11 -20.26 1.51 12.65
C SER A 11 -19.31 0.50 13.28
N GLY A 12 -18.07 0.92 13.56
CA GLY A 12 -17.07 0.09 14.21
C GLY A 12 -15.64 0.44 13.80
N ILE A 13 -14.68 -0.29 14.36
CA ILE A 13 -13.26 -0.19 14.00
C ILE A 13 -12.91 -1.35 13.07
N PHE A 14 -12.45 -1.00 11.87
CA PHE A 14 -12.10 -1.95 10.81
C PHE A 14 -10.68 -1.70 10.32
N ASN A 15 -9.89 -2.77 10.18
CA ASN A 15 -8.62 -2.69 9.45
C ASN A 15 -8.91 -2.38 7.97
N CYS A 16 -8.08 -1.53 7.36
CA CYS A 16 -8.18 -1.17 5.96
C CYS A 16 -6.82 -1.38 5.27
N GLY A 17 -6.64 -2.53 4.64
CA GLY A 17 -5.46 -2.84 3.85
C GLY A 17 -5.75 -3.91 2.80
N THR A 18 -4.72 -4.34 2.09
CA THR A 18 -4.83 -5.37 1.03
C THR A 18 -5.06 -6.78 1.57
N GLY A 19 -4.76 -7.00 2.87
CA GLY A 19 -4.69 -8.32 3.48
C GLY A 19 -3.42 -9.10 3.14
N ARG A 20 -2.45 -8.47 2.47
CA ARG A 20 -1.19 -9.09 2.04
C ARG A 20 -0.02 -8.18 2.43
N ALA A 21 0.92 -8.69 3.22
CA ALA A 21 2.18 -8.01 3.45
C ALA A 21 3.05 -8.08 2.19
N GLN A 22 3.82 -7.02 1.93
CA GLN A 22 4.85 -7.02 0.90
C GLN A 22 6.09 -6.25 1.38
N PRO A 23 7.30 -6.65 0.96
CA PRO A 23 8.52 -5.97 1.34
C PRO A 23 8.63 -4.62 0.62
N PHE A 24 9.31 -3.66 1.26
CA PHE A 24 9.64 -2.37 0.63
C PHE A 24 10.39 -2.51 -0.70
N ARG A 25 11.16 -3.59 -0.86
CA ARG A 25 11.84 -3.94 -2.10
C ARG A 25 10.88 -4.02 -3.30
N ALA A 26 9.70 -4.62 -3.15
CA ALA A 26 8.73 -4.76 -4.24
C ALA A 26 8.22 -3.42 -4.76
N VAL A 27 8.04 -2.44 -3.86
CA VAL A 27 7.70 -1.06 -4.22
C VAL A 27 8.82 -0.46 -5.08
N ALA A 28 10.06 -0.54 -4.61
CA ALA A 28 11.20 0.07 -5.27
C ALA A 28 11.52 -0.58 -6.63
N GLU A 29 11.45 -1.91 -6.72
CA GLU A 29 11.58 -2.64 -7.99
C GLU A 29 10.49 -2.22 -8.99
N THR A 30 9.23 -2.12 -8.55
CA THR A 30 8.13 -1.65 -9.41
C THR A 30 8.38 -0.22 -9.94
N VAL A 31 8.92 0.68 -9.10
CA VAL A 31 9.26 2.04 -9.54
C VAL A 31 10.36 2.02 -10.60
N ILE A 32 11.44 1.27 -10.37
CA ILE A 32 12.57 1.14 -11.31
C ILE A 32 12.07 0.59 -12.65
N ASP A 33 11.28 -0.48 -12.62
CA ASP A 33 10.70 -1.12 -13.81
C ASP A 33 9.79 -0.15 -14.58
N THR A 34 8.93 0.60 -13.86
CA THR A 34 8.01 1.57 -14.48
C THR A 34 8.76 2.75 -15.12
N LEU A 35 9.87 3.19 -14.52
CA LEU A 35 10.73 4.24 -15.06
C LEU A 35 11.71 3.75 -16.13
N GLY A 36 11.90 2.44 -16.26
CA GLY A 36 12.87 1.80 -17.14
C GLY A 36 14.33 2.02 -16.74
N ARG A 37 14.60 2.59 -15.56
CA ARG A 37 15.95 2.89 -15.07
C ARG A 37 16.00 3.08 -13.55
N GLY A 38 17.13 2.72 -12.96
CA GLY A 38 17.42 2.92 -11.54
C GLY A 38 18.22 1.77 -10.96
N ARG A 39 18.69 1.92 -9.72
CA ARG A 39 19.33 0.86 -8.95
C ARG A 39 18.92 0.98 -7.48
N LEU A 40 18.85 -0.16 -6.80
CA LEU A 40 18.66 -0.20 -5.35
C LEU A 40 19.97 0.09 -4.63
N GLU A 41 19.89 0.94 -3.61
CA GLU A 41 20.97 1.20 -2.67
C GLU A 41 20.40 1.05 -1.26
N PHE A 42 21.10 0.31 -0.41
CA PHE A 42 20.72 0.12 0.98
C PHE A 42 21.52 1.09 1.84
N ILE A 43 20.84 1.73 2.78
CA ILE A 43 21.46 2.59 3.79
C ILE A 43 21.40 1.90 5.15
N ASP A 44 22.25 2.32 6.08
CA ASP A 44 22.17 1.87 7.46
C ASP A 44 20.81 2.24 8.07
N PHE A 45 20.30 1.34 8.91
CA PHE A 45 19.02 1.54 9.56
C PHE A 45 19.09 2.74 10.52
N PRO A 46 18.19 3.74 10.42
CA PRO A 46 18.26 4.93 11.27
C PRO A 46 18.13 4.59 12.76
N ASP A 47 19.09 5.02 13.57
CA ASP A 47 19.14 4.68 15.00
C ASP A 47 17.89 5.09 15.78
N HIS A 48 17.35 6.27 15.48
CA HIS A 48 16.17 6.82 16.16
C HIS A 48 14.87 6.04 15.89
N LEU A 49 14.85 5.16 14.88
CA LEU A 49 13.70 4.29 14.60
C LEU A 49 13.80 2.94 15.33
N LYS A 50 14.94 2.62 15.93
CA LYS A 50 15.11 1.38 16.70
C LYS A 50 14.15 1.39 17.89
N GLY A 51 13.39 0.31 18.05
CA GLY A 51 12.37 0.16 19.10
C GLY A 51 10.97 0.67 18.73
N SER A 52 10.84 1.50 17.68
CA SER A 52 9.55 2.02 17.20
C SER A 52 9.21 1.57 15.78
N TYR A 53 10.09 0.81 15.14
CA TYR A 53 9.92 0.37 13.77
C TYR A 53 9.12 -0.93 13.66
N GLN A 54 8.03 -0.87 12.90
CA GLN A 54 7.23 -2.05 12.59
C GLN A 54 7.79 -2.75 11.34
N SER A 55 8.56 -3.83 11.54
CA SER A 55 9.18 -4.60 10.45
C SER A 55 8.20 -5.43 9.62
N PHE A 56 6.98 -5.67 10.14
CA PHE A 56 5.95 -6.44 9.45
C PHE A 56 4.55 -5.90 9.75
N THR A 57 3.76 -5.67 8.71
CA THR A 57 2.34 -5.29 8.84
C THR A 57 1.50 -6.08 7.83
N GLN A 58 0.37 -6.60 8.28
CA GLN A 58 -0.63 -7.23 7.42
C GLN A 58 -2.01 -6.98 8.02
N ALA A 59 -2.87 -6.28 7.28
CA ALA A 59 -4.22 -6.03 7.74
C ALA A 59 -5.02 -7.34 7.81
N ASP A 60 -5.49 -7.73 9.00
CA ASP A 60 -6.53 -8.75 9.09
C ASP A 60 -7.85 -8.17 8.60
N MET A 61 -8.35 -8.71 7.48
CA MET A 61 -9.54 -8.22 6.78
C MET A 61 -10.83 -8.88 7.26
N SER A 62 -10.77 -9.82 8.21
CA SER A 62 -11.90 -10.66 8.61
C SER A 62 -13.12 -9.84 9.02
N ARG A 63 -12.94 -8.80 9.86
CA ARG A 63 -14.05 -7.92 10.28
C ARG A 63 -14.69 -7.15 9.13
N LEU A 64 -13.88 -6.64 8.20
CA LEU A 64 -14.38 -5.88 7.05
C LEU A 64 -15.12 -6.80 6.06
N ARG A 65 -14.63 -8.03 5.85
CA ARG A 65 -15.31 -9.05 5.03
C ARG A 65 -16.62 -9.50 5.67
N ALA A 66 -16.64 -9.72 6.99
CA ALA A 66 -17.85 -10.07 7.73
C ALA A 66 -18.92 -8.95 7.67
N ALA A 67 -18.52 -7.68 7.65
CA ALA A 67 -19.44 -6.55 7.44
C ALA A 67 -20.09 -6.55 6.04
N GLY A 68 -19.54 -7.32 5.09
CA GLY A 68 -20.08 -7.52 3.75
C GLY A 68 -19.29 -6.82 2.63
N TYR A 69 -18.12 -6.24 2.92
CA TYR A 69 -17.30 -5.62 1.88
C TYR A 69 -16.64 -6.70 1.02
N ASN A 70 -17.02 -6.82 -0.24
CA ASN A 70 -16.49 -7.79 -1.21
C ASN A 70 -15.57 -7.15 -2.27
N GLY A 71 -15.25 -5.86 -2.14
CA GLY A 71 -14.35 -5.18 -3.07
C GLY A 71 -12.92 -5.71 -3.04
N GLN A 72 -12.24 -5.63 -4.17
CA GLN A 72 -10.83 -5.97 -4.31
C GLN A 72 -9.95 -4.74 -4.03
N PHE A 73 -8.75 -4.99 -3.53
CA PHE A 73 -7.70 -3.98 -3.41
C PHE A 73 -6.66 -4.21 -4.51
N ARG A 74 -6.09 -3.13 -5.03
CA ARG A 74 -4.96 -3.22 -5.95
C ARG A 74 -3.76 -3.86 -5.24
N THR A 75 -2.95 -4.60 -6.00
CA THR A 75 -1.64 -5.03 -5.51
C THR A 75 -0.69 -3.85 -5.42
N VAL A 76 0.44 -4.02 -4.74
CA VAL A 76 1.48 -2.98 -4.67
C VAL A 76 1.99 -2.65 -6.06
N GLU A 77 2.30 -3.66 -6.86
CA GLU A 77 2.88 -3.50 -8.20
C GLU A 77 1.93 -2.70 -9.11
N THR A 78 0.63 -3.00 -9.01
CA THR A 78 -0.39 -2.26 -9.79
C THR A 78 -0.56 -0.84 -9.27
N GLY A 79 -0.69 -0.66 -7.95
CA GLY A 79 -0.90 0.66 -7.35
C GLY A 79 0.30 1.60 -7.55
N VAL A 80 1.51 1.07 -7.40
CA VAL A 80 2.76 1.83 -7.57
C VAL A 80 2.96 2.23 -9.02
N ARG A 81 2.81 1.30 -9.97
CA ARG A 81 2.93 1.62 -11.41
C ARG A 81 1.95 2.72 -11.82
N ASP A 82 0.67 2.57 -11.49
CA ASP A 82 -0.36 3.56 -11.83
C ASP A 82 -0.04 4.93 -11.20
N TYR A 83 0.48 4.94 -9.96
CA TYR A 83 0.84 6.18 -9.28
C TYR A 83 2.09 6.85 -9.87
N VAL A 84 3.11 6.10 -10.25
CA VAL A 84 4.30 6.62 -10.93
C VAL A 84 3.93 7.23 -12.29
N GLU A 85 3.08 6.56 -13.08
CA GLU A 85 2.61 7.11 -14.36
C GLU A 85 1.79 8.39 -14.16
N TRP A 86 0.93 8.44 -13.15
CA TRP A 86 0.22 9.67 -12.79
C TRP A 86 1.18 10.80 -12.42
N LEU A 87 2.20 10.53 -11.59
CA LEU A 87 3.23 11.53 -11.22
C LEU A 87 4.04 12.03 -12.42
N LYS A 88 4.35 11.16 -13.39
CA LYS A 88 5.03 11.55 -14.64
C LYS A 88 4.17 12.51 -15.45
N ALA A 89 2.87 12.20 -15.59
CA ALA A 89 1.95 13.05 -16.34
C ALA A 89 1.81 14.47 -15.74
N GLN A 90 1.93 14.61 -14.42
CA GLN A 90 1.86 15.93 -13.76
C GLN A 90 3.08 16.82 -13.99
N ARG A 91 4.25 16.25 -14.31
CA ARG A 91 5.49 17.03 -14.55
C ARG A 91 5.63 17.52 -15.99
N SER A 92 4.78 17.04 -16.89
CA SER A 92 4.77 17.43 -18.31
C SER A 92 3.80 18.59 -18.59
N SER A 93 3.39 19.32 -17.55
CA SER A 93 2.56 20.54 -17.59
C SER A 93 3.35 21.75 -17.09
#